data_AF-A0A536ECE9-F1
#
_entry.id   AF-A0A536ECE9-F1
#
_cell.length_a   1.000
_cell.length_b   1.000
_cell.length_c   1.000
_cell.angle_alpha   90.00
_cell.angle_beta   90.00
_cell.angle_gamma   90.00
#
_symmetry.space_group_name_H-M   'P 1'
#
loop_
_entity.id
_entity.type
_entity.pdbx_description
1 polymer ?
#
loop_
_entity_poly.entity_id
_entity_poly.type
_entity_poly.pdbx_seq_one_letter_code
_entity_poly.pdbx_strand_id
1 'polypeptide(L)' 'MVEQTTDLRVEMTAPQIVTCAHHWQIETPNGETSDACCKLCGATRSFANYSHRRPMTRTVRTPSSEPTARF' A
#
# COMPACT_ATOMS: atom_id res chain seq x y z
N MET A 1 23.05 -2.46 -57.15
CA MET A 1 23.37 -3.27 -55.96
C MET A 1 22.54 -2.66 -54.84
N VAL A 2 21.45 -3.31 -54.44
CA VAL A 2 20.43 -2.73 -53.55
C VAL A 2 20.90 -2.82 -52.10
N GLU A 3 21.09 -1.67 -51.46
CA GLU A 3 21.51 -1.57 -50.07
C GLU A 3 20.28 -1.75 -49.17
N GLN A 4 20.29 -2.86 -48.43
CA GLN A 4 19.19 -3.26 -47.55
C GLN A 4 19.22 -2.38 -46.30
N THR A 5 18.31 -1.41 -46.25
CA THR A 5 17.97 -0.68 -45.03
C THR A 5 17.17 -1.60 -44.12
N THR A 6 17.86 -2.25 -43.19
CA THR A 6 17.24 -3.05 -42.14
C THR A 6 16.59 -2.11 -41.13
N ASP A 7 15.28 -1.89 -41.30
CA ASP A 7 14.41 -1.21 -40.34
C ASP A 7 14.30 -2.08 -39.08
N LEU A 8 15.09 -1.75 -38.05
CA LEU A 8 14.94 -2.33 -36.72
C LEU A 8 13.71 -1.71 -36.04
N ARG A 9 12.54 -2.24 -36.38
CA ARG A 9 11.29 -1.93 -35.69
C ARG A 9 11.37 -2.49 -34.27
N VAL A 10 11.63 -1.62 -33.29
CA VAL A 10 11.50 -1.94 -31.86
C VAL A 10 10.01 -2.15 -31.57
N GLU A 11 9.58 -3.41 -31.53
CA GLU A 11 8.26 -3.77 -31.06
C GLU A 11 8.16 -3.49 -29.55
N MET A 12 7.49 -2.39 -29.20
CA MET A 12 7.10 -2.06 -27.83
C MET A 12 6.08 -3.10 -27.35
N THR A 13 6.58 -4.15 -26.71
CA THR A 13 5.77 -5.17 -26.04
C THR A 13 4.99 -4.50 -24.90
N ALA A 14 3.67 -4.59 -24.99
CA ALA A 14 2.72 -4.14 -23.98
C ALA A 14 3.16 -4.60 -22.57
N PRO A 15 2.98 -3.78 -21.52
CA PRO A 15 3.35 -4.15 -20.16
C PRO A 15 2.54 -5.38 -19.79
N GLN A 16 3.20 -6.53 -19.78
CA GLN A 16 2.65 -7.76 -19.25
C GLN A 16 2.22 -7.42 -17.83
N ILE A 17 0.91 -7.43 -17.58
CA ILE A 17 0.33 -7.09 -16.29
C ILE A 17 0.56 -8.30 -15.37
N VAL A 18 1.83 -8.64 -15.14
CA VAL A 18 2.22 -9.52 -14.04
C VAL A 18 1.74 -8.81 -12.80
N THR A 19 0.72 -9.36 -12.16
CA THR A 19 0.22 -8.88 -10.87
C THR A 19 1.36 -9.01 -9.89
N CYS A 20 2.16 -7.95 -9.78
CA CYS A 20 3.33 -7.94 -8.94
C CYS A 20 2.81 -7.91 -7.50
N ALA A 21 2.98 -9.04 -6.80
CA ALA A 21 2.83 -9.06 -5.35
C ALA A 21 3.99 -8.24 -4.77
N HIS A 22 3.80 -6.93 -4.72
CA HIS A 22 4.89 -6.00 -4.46
C HIS A 22 5.53 -6.26 -3.10
N HIS A 23 6.77 -6.75 -3.13
CA HIS A 23 7.60 -6.86 -1.96
C HIS A 23 8.30 -5.51 -1.74
N TRP A 24 7.64 -4.64 -0.96
CA TRP A 24 8.10 -3.29 -0.67
C TRP A 24 9.29 -3.31 0.29
N GLN A 25 10.41 -2.74 -0.15
CA GLN A 25 11.56 -2.43 0.69
C GLN A 25 11.47 -0.95 1.06
N ILE A 26 11.13 -0.67 2.32
CA ILE A 26 10.98 0.68 2.86
C ILE A 26 12.37 1.22 3.22
N GLU A 27 12.73 2.39 2.70
CA GLU A 27 14.00 3.05 3.00
C GLU A 27 13.96 3.83 4.32
N THR A 28 15.07 4.48 4.65
CA THR A 28 15.21 5.28 5.87
C THR A 28 14.06 6.30 5.98
N PRO A 29 13.40 6.39 7.14
CA PRO A 29 12.26 7.29 7.30
C PRO A 29 12.68 8.75 7.15
N ASN A 30 12.00 9.47 6.26
CA ASN A 30 12.19 10.91 6.05
C ASN A 30 11.04 11.70 6.71
N GLY A 31 10.92 11.54 8.03
CA GLY A 31 9.89 12.20 8.82
C GLY A 31 8.57 11.42 8.89
N GLU A 32 7.48 12.03 8.42
CA GLU A 32 6.13 11.47 8.52
C GLU A 32 5.82 10.37 7.48
N THR A 33 6.57 10.38 6.37
CA THR A 33 6.51 9.37 5.31
C THR A 33 7.87 8.72 5.11
N SER A 34 7.84 7.50 4.59
CA SER A 34 9.01 6.77 4.12
C SER A 34 8.75 6.30 2.71
N ASP A 35 9.73 6.49 1.82
CA ASP A 35 9.65 5.94 0.47
C ASP A 35 10.02 4.46 0.48
N ALA A 36 9.38 3.70 -0.39
CA ALA A 36 9.66 2.28 -0.55
C ALA A 36 9.75 1.91 -2.01
N CYS A 37 10.65 1.00 -2.32
CA CYS A 37 10.83 0.45 -3.66
C CYS A 37 10.49 -1.04 -3.67
N CYS A 38 9.73 -1.48 -4.67
CA CYS A 38 9.43 -2.90 -4.87
C CYS A 38 10.67 -3.61 -5.43
N LYS A 39 11.17 -4.62 -4.73
CA LYS A 39 12.35 -5.39 -5.17
C LYS A 39 12.13 -6.16 -6.48
N LEU A 40 10.87 -6.47 -6.81
CA LEU A 40 10.52 -7.31 -7.95
C LEU A 40 10.34 -6.52 -9.25
N CYS A 41 9.79 -5.30 -9.17
CA CYS A 41 9.44 -4.51 -10.35
C CYS A 41 10.02 -3.09 -10.35
N GLY A 42 10.68 -2.67 -9.27
CA GLY A 42 11.24 -1.33 -9.14
C GLY A 42 10.20 -0.21 -8.94
N ALA A 43 8.91 -0.55 -8.76
CA ALA A 43 7.89 0.45 -8.46
C ALA A 43 8.22 1.16 -7.15
N THR A 44 8.03 2.48 -7.11
CA THR A 44 8.22 3.28 -5.89
C THR A 44 6.88 3.72 -5.31
N ARG A 45 6.76 3.70 -3.98
CA ARG A 45 5.54 4.12 -3.28
C ARG A 45 5.89 4.68 -1.91
N SER A 46 5.27 5.80 -1.56
CA SER A 46 5.44 6.44 -0.26
C SER A 46 4.45 5.86 0.75
N PHE A 47 4.94 5.52 1.94
CA PHE A 47 4.18 4.96 3.05
C PHE A 47 4.18 5.94 4.23
N ALA A 48 3.03 6.12 4.87
CA ALA A 48 2.96 6.90 6.11
C ALA A 48 3.48 6.08 7.29
N ASN A 49 4.32 6.68 8.12
CA ASN A 49 4.94 6.02 9.28
C ASN A 49 3.97 5.81 10.45
N TYR A 50 2.80 6.46 10.40
CA TYR A 50 1.75 6.31 11.38
C TYR A 50 0.51 5.69 10.75
N SER A 51 -0.13 4.79 11.48
CA SER A 51 -1.47 4.32 11.15
C SER A 51 -2.47 5.13 11.96
N HIS A 52 -3.49 5.68 11.30
CA HIS A 52 -4.67 6.21 11.98
C HIS A 52 -5.45 5.03 12.59
N ARG A 53 -5.06 4.61 13.80
CA ARG A 53 -5.77 3.58 14.54
C ARG A 53 -7.09 4.18 15.03
N ARG A 54 -8.20 3.49 14.75
CA ARG A 54 -9.45 3.78 15.46
C ARG A 54 -9.19 3.56 16.96
N PRO A 55 -9.50 4.53 17.83
CA PRO A 55 -9.34 4.33 19.26
C PRO A 55 -10.23 3.14 19.66
N MET A 56 -9.63 2.14 20.32
CA MET A 56 -10.41 1.08 20.96
C MET A 56 -11.11 1.70 22.16
N THR A 57 -12.30 2.25 21.95
CA THR A 57 -13.15 2.68 23.05
C THR A 57 -13.58 1.42 23.80
N ARG A 58 -13.00 1.22 24.99
CA ARG A 58 -13.45 0.18 25.91
C ARG A 58 -14.87 0.56 26.35
N THR A 59 -15.88 -0.05 25.76
CA THR A 59 -17.26 0.11 26.19
C THR A 59 -17.41 -0.45 27.60
N VAL A 60 -17.40 0.44 28.58
CA VAL A 60 -17.76 0.09 29.95
C VAL A 60 -19.27 -0.14 29.96
N ARG A 61 -19.69 -1.38 30.23
CA ARG A 61 -21.10 -1.73 30.39
C ARG A 61 -21.63 -1.00 31.63
N THR A 62 -22.47 0.01 31.44
CA THR A 62 -23.13 0.71 32.54
C THR A 62 -24.08 -0.26 33.25
N PRO A 63 -24.03 -0.38 34.59
CA PRO A 63 -25.01 -1.16 35.32
C PRO A 63 -26.38 -0.49 35.22
N SER A 64 -27.40 -1.25 34.80
CA SER A 64 -28.79 -0.82 34.75
C SER A 64 -29.26 -0.51 36.17
N SER A 65 -29.40 0.76 36.50
CA SER A 65 -30.08 1.20 37.71
C SER A 65 -31.58 1.18 37.47
N GLU A 66 -32.18 -0.01 37.49
CA GLU A 66 -33.63 -0.12 37.62
C GLU A 66 -34.00 0.14 39.09
N PRO A 67 -34.90 1.10 39.39
CA PRO A 67 -35.40 1.27 40.73
C PRO A 67 -36.30 0.08 41.06
N THR A 68 -35.85 -0.77 41.99
CA THR A 68 -36.69 -1.85 42.52
C THR A 68 -37.87 -1.21 43.27
N ALA A 69 -39.01 -1.11 42.59
CA ALA A 69 -40.27 -0.77 43.23
C ALA A 69 -40.70 -1.99 44.05
N ARG A 70 -40.57 -1.90 45.37
CA ARG A 70 -41.19 -2.84 46.30
C ARG A 70 -42.53 -2.26 46.75
N PHE A 71 -43.58 -3.07 46.54
CA PHE A 71 -44.96 -2.87 46.97
C PHE A 71 -45.10 -3.02 48.49
#